data_AF-A0A2V9HV90-F1
#
_entry.id   AF-A0A2V9HV90-F1
#
_cell.length_a   1.000
_cell.length_b   1.000
_cell.length_c   1.000
_cell.angle_alpha   90.00
_cell.angle_beta   90.00
_cell.angle_gamma   90.00
#
_symmetry.space_group_name_H-M   'P 1'
#
loop_
_entity.id
_entity.type
_entity.pdbx_description
1 polymer ?
#
loop_
_entity_poly.entity_id
_entity_poly.type
_entity_poly.pdbx_seq_one_letter_code
_entity_poly.pdbx_strand_id
1 'polypeptide(L)'
;MTLAHPSLPEMSGELHVGEEFLAKYNRPGPRYTSYPTAPVWNDAFGPADLERAHEEAERARTPVSLYMHIPFCESLCLFCACNVVIQKNKNVAPPYLDVLKREMKRVSLGVSKNRRVVQFHWGGGTPTYLTPEQIEDLFAFTKEHFHFDADSEIGIE
;
A
#
# COMPACT_ATOMS: atom_id res chain seq x y z
N MET A 1 18.20 -29.57 10.62
CA MET A 1 17.26 -29.83 11.72
C MET A 1 15.87 -29.53 11.18
N THR A 2 15.21 -30.56 10.65
CA THR A 2 13.96 -30.44 9.90
C THR A 2 12.85 -30.15 10.90
N LEU A 3 12.30 -28.94 10.88
CA LEU A 3 11.11 -28.61 11.67
C LEU A 3 9.96 -29.43 11.08
N ALA A 4 9.55 -30.48 11.79
CA ALA A 4 8.33 -31.19 11.47
C ALA A 4 7.18 -30.18 11.58
N HIS A 5 6.56 -29.85 10.46
CA HIS A 5 5.26 -29.17 10.48
C HIS A 5 4.28 -30.17 11.11
N PRO A 6 3.67 -29.89 12.27
CA PRO A 6 2.59 -30.72 12.76
C PRO A 6 1.48 -30.69 11.69
N SER A 7 1.09 -31.87 11.23
CA SER A 7 -0.05 -32.04 10.32
C SER A 7 -1.25 -31.33 10.93
N LEU A 8 -1.76 -30.31 10.26
CA LEU A 8 -3.02 -29.68 10.63
C LEU A 8 -4.09 -30.79 10.67
N PRO A 9 -4.88 -30.92 11.75
CA PRO A 9 -5.97 -31.88 11.77
C PRO A 9 -6.89 -31.60 10.59
N GLU A 10 -7.24 -32.64 9.83
CA GLU A 10 -8.25 -32.54 8.77
C GLU A 10 -9.54 -31.98 9.38
N MET A 11 -9.87 -30.74 9.06
CA MET A 11 -11.14 -30.12 9.41
C MET A 11 -12.23 -30.70 8.49
N SER A 12 -12.59 -31.96 8.72
CA SER A 12 -13.65 -32.67 7.99
C SER A 12 -15.04 -32.54 8.62
N GLY A 13 -15.23 -31.57 9.52
CA GLY A 13 -16.53 -31.20 10.07
C GLY A 13 -17.10 -29.96 9.40
N GLU A 14 -18.39 -29.99 9.05
CA GLU A 14 -19.13 -28.80 8.62
C GLU A 14 -19.08 -27.74 9.73
N LEU A 15 -18.62 -26.52 9.41
CA LEU A 15 -18.57 -25.42 10.38
C LEU A 15 -20.00 -24.94 10.67
N HIS A 16 -20.59 -25.43 11.75
CA HIS A 16 -21.89 -24.95 12.22
C HIS A 16 -21.75 -23.56 12.87
N VAL A 17 -22.00 -22.50 12.08
CA VAL A 17 -22.01 -21.11 12.56
C VAL A 17 -23.37 -20.78 13.18
N GLY A 18 -23.58 -21.23 14.42
CA GLY A 18 -24.77 -20.91 15.22
C GLY A 18 -24.66 -19.58 15.98
N GLU A 19 -25.77 -19.13 16.57
CA GLU A 19 -25.82 -17.89 17.37
C GLU A 19 -24.81 -17.88 18.52
N GLU A 20 -24.64 -19.01 19.20
CA GLU A 20 -23.67 -19.14 20.31
C GLU A 20 -22.22 -18.96 19.81
N PHE A 21 -21.91 -19.49 18.64
CA PHE A 21 -20.59 -19.35 18.02
C PHE A 21 -20.32 -17.88 17.67
N LEU A 22 -21.28 -17.21 17.05
CA LEU A 22 -21.18 -15.78 16.74
C LEU A 22 -21.07 -14.94 18.01
N ALA A 23 -21.88 -15.21 19.04
CA ALA A 23 -21.83 -14.50 20.31
C ALA A 23 -20.47 -14.65 21.02
N LYS A 24 -19.82 -15.82 20.89
CA LYS A 24 -18.48 -16.06 21.44
C LYS A 24 -17.41 -15.23 20.75
N TYR A 25 -17.44 -15.14 19.42
CA TYR A 25 -16.36 -14.54 18.60
C TYR A 25 -16.63 -13.13 18.08
N ASN A 26 -17.84 -12.60 18.25
CA ASN A 26 -18.18 -11.20 17.95
C ASN A 26 -17.60 -10.26 19.03
N ARG A 27 -16.26 -10.18 19.06
CA ARG A 27 -15.49 -9.32 19.97
C ARG A 27 -14.51 -8.49 19.14
N PRO A 28 -14.15 -7.27 19.58
CA PRO A 28 -13.10 -6.49 18.92
C PRO A 28 -11.81 -7.30 18.83
N GLY A 29 -11.27 -7.42 17.62
CA GLY A 29 -10.01 -8.07 17.33
C GLY A 29 -9.05 -7.11 16.61
N PRO A 30 -7.74 -7.41 16.62
CA PRO A 30 -6.79 -6.63 15.84
C PRO A 30 -7.10 -6.74 14.34
N ARG A 31 -7.00 -5.62 13.63
CA ARG A 31 -7.04 -5.62 12.17
C ARG A 31 -5.69 -6.15 11.66
N TYR A 32 -5.67 -7.40 11.22
CA TYR A 32 -4.48 -8.02 10.61
C TYR A 32 -4.30 -7.54 9.17
N THR A 33 -3.83 -6.30 9.02
CA THR A 33 -3.46 -5.71 7.72
C THR A 33 -2.06 -6.13 7.28
N SER A 34 -1.20 -6.54 8.22
CA SER A 34 0.14 -7.08 8.00
C SER A 34 0.59 -7.89 9.21
N TYR A 35 1.70 -8.63 9.06
CA TYR A 35 2.38 -9.29 10.17
C TYR A 35 3.91 -9.12 10.05
N PRO A 36 4.59 -8.58 11.08
CA PRO A 36 4.04 -7.99 12.29
C PRO A 36 3.16 -6.75 12.03
N THR A 37 2.16 -6.51 12.88
CA THR A 37 1.21 -5.40 12.74
C THR A 37 1.85 -4.04 13.07
N ALA A 38 1.31 -2.94 12.54
CA ALA A 38 1.82 -1.58 12.76
C ALA A 38 2.14 -1.17 14.21
N PRO A 39 1.40 -1.60 15.27
CA PRO A 39 1.74 -1.26 16.65
C PRO A 39 3.13 -1.70 17.14
N VAL A 40 3.81 -2.61 16.43
CA VAL A 40 5.18 -3.00 16.78
C VAL A 40 6.26 -2.17 16.06
N TRP A 41 5.86 -1.29 15.15
CA TRP A 41 6.78 -0.40 14.45
C TRP A 41 7.34 0.64 15.42
N ASN A 42 8.62 0.98 15.22
CA ASN A 42 9.34 1.95 16.05
C ASN A 42 10.47 2.58 15.21
N ASP A 43 11.09 3.62 15.76
CA ASP A 43 12.08 4.44 15.04
C ASP A 43 13.47 3.78 14.90
N ALA A 44 13.63 2.50 15.27
CA ALA A 44 14.89 1.79 15.07
C ALA A 44 15.16 1.43 13.59
N PHE A 45 14.11 1.40 12.75
CA PHE A 45 14.26 1.25 11.31
C PHE A 45 14.54 2.61 10.66
N GLY A 46 15.72 2.75 10.05
CA GLY A 46 16.19 3.99 9.45
C GLY A 46 16.65 3.84 7.98
N PRO A 47 17.31 4.88 7.44
CA PRO A 47 17.71 4.92 6.03
C PRO A 47 18.61 3.76 5.60
N ALA A 48 19.56 3.37 6.43
CA ALA A 48 20.47 2.26 6.12
C ALA A 48 19.74 0.90 6.06
N ASP A 49 18.65 0.74 6.82
CA ASP A 49 17.83 -0.47 6.78
C ASP A 49 17.02 -0.53 5.48
N LEU A 50 16.50 0.61 5.04
CA LEU A 50 15.81 0.75 3.75
C LEU A 50 16.75 0.45 2.56
N GLU A 51 17.98 0.97 2.57
CA GLU A 51 18.99 0.68 1.55
C GLU A 51 19.29 -0.82 1.46
N ARG A 52 19.51 -1.49 2.60
CA ARG A 52 19.71 -2.94 2.62
C ARG A 52 18.50 -3.72 2.10
N ALA A 53 17.29 -3.30 2.44
CA ALA A 53 16.06 -3.90 1.92
C ALA A 53 15.96 -3.77 0.39
N HIS A 54 16.35 -2.63 -0.19
CA HIS A 54 16.41 -2.45 -1.64
C HIS A 54 17.45 -3.38 -2.28
N GLU A 55 18.65 -3.50 -1.70
CA GLU A 55 19.68 -4.41 -2.20
C GLU A 55 19.25 -5.88 -2.14
N GLU A 56 18.57 -6.29 -1.07
CA GLU A 56 18.00 -7.63 -0.93
C GLU A 56 16.95 -7.90 -2.01
N ALA A 57 16.05 -6.95 -2.23
CA ALA A 57 15.04 -7.04 -3.27
C ALA A 57 15.65 -7.09 -4.68
N GLU A 58 16.76 -6.38 -4.92
CA GLU A 58 17.52 -6.44 -6.17
C GLU A 58 18.17 -7.81 -6.38
N ARG A 59 18.86 -8.35 -5.37
CA ARG A 59 19.46 -9.69 -5.45
C ARG A 59 18.41 -10.76 -5.71
N ALA A 60 17.24 -10.66 -5.07
CA ALA A 60 16.13 -11.57 -5.25
C ALA A 60 15.32 -11.33 -6.53
N ARG A 61 15.55 -10.20 -7.22
CA ARG A 61 14.80 -9.75 -8.41
C ARG A 61 13.29 -9.77 -8.20
N THR A 62 12.82 -9.38 -7.00
CA THR A 62 11.39 -9.35 -6.71
C THR A 62 10.70 -8.29 -7.57
N PRO A 63 9.52 -8.57 -8.14
CA PRO A 63 8.77 -7.54 -8.87
C PRO A 63 8.35 -6.41 -7.92
N VAL A 64 8.04 -5.25 -8.49
CA VAL A 64 7.69 -4.04 -7.75
C VAL A 64 6.17 -3.87 -7.73
N SER A 65 5.63 -3.58 -6.54
CA SER A 65 4.28 -3.05 -6.39
C SER A 65 4.39 -1.62 -5.87
N LEU A 66 3.71 -0.68 -6.52
CA LEU A 66 3.71 0.73 -6.16
C LEU A 66 2.37 1.11 -5.56
N TYR A 67 2.39 1.71 -4.37
CA TYR A 67 1.24 2.35 -3.76
C TYR A 67 1.54 3.84 -3.57
N MET A 68 0.63 4.71 -3.99
CA MET A 68 0.71 6.14 -3.67
C MET A 68 -0.57 6.58 -2.97
N HIS A 69 -0.38 7.32 -1.89
CA HIS A 69 -1.47 7.83 -1.09
C HIS A 69 -1.89 9.19 -1.61
N ILE A 70 -3.17 9.39 -1.96
CA ILE A 70 -3.75 10.71 -2.26
C ILE A 70 -4.71 11.05 -1.12
N PRO A 71 -4.33 11.91 -0.16
CA PRO A 71 -5.04 12.00 1.11
C PRO A 71 -6.32 12.85 1.03
N PHE A 72 -6.65 13.46 -0.10
CA PHE A 72 -7.68 14.49 -0.14
C PHE A 72 -9.09 13.93 -0.30
N CYS A 73 -10.04 14.47 0.47
CA CYS A 73 -11.48 14.28 0.26
C CYS A 73 -12.19 15.64 0.23
N GLU A 74 -13.19 15.82 -0.63
CA GLU A 74 -13.98 17.06 -0.64
C GLU A 74 -14.92 17.20 0.55
N SER A 75 -15.36 16.06 1.11
CA SER A 75 -16.34 15.99 2.19
C SER A 75 -15.97 14.93 3.22
N LEU A 76 -16.39 15.13 4.47
CA LEU A 76 -16.19 14.19 5.56
C LEU A 76 -17.27 13.11 5.58
N CYS A 77 -16.90 11.85 5.37
CA CYS A 77 -17.75 10.71 5.65
C CYS A 77 -17.60 10.32 7.14
N LEU A 78 -18.70 10.35 7.92
CA LEU A 78 -18.65 10.12 9.37
C LEU A 78 -18.21 8.69 9.77
N PHE A 79 -18.27 7.75 8.82
CA PHE A 79 -17.81 6.37 9.01
C PHE A 79 -16.37 6.13 8.54
N CYS A 80 -15.71 7.13 7.94
CA CYS A 80 -14.38 6.95 7.35
C CYS A 80 -13.31 6.84 8.43
N ALA A 81 -12.44 5.83 8.28
CA ALA A 81 -11.27 5.61 9.12
C ALA A 81 -9.95 5.62 8.32
N CYS A 82 -10.00 6.12 7.08
CA CYS A 82 -8.82 6.28 6.23
C CYS A 82 -7.97 7.46 6.72
N ASN A 83 -6.67 7.43 6.41
CA ASN A 83 -5.81 8.60 6.56
C ASN A 83 -6.20 9.61 5.47
N VAL A 84 -6.88 10.69 5.85
CA VAL A 84 -7.42 11.67 4.90
C VAL A 84 -7.29 13.10 5.42
N VAL A 85 -7.34 14.04 4.49
CA VAL A 85 -7.39 15.48 4.69
C VAL A 85 -8.64 15.99 3.97
N ILE A 86 -9.62 16.48 4.75
CA ILE A 86 -10.85 17.03 4.19
C ILE A 86 -10.59 18.46 3.72
N GLN A 87 -10.68 18.71 2.43
CA GLN A 87 -10.43 20.02 1.85
C GLN A 87 -11.30 20.29 0.63
N LYS A 88 -12.06 21.39 0.65
CA LYS A 88 -12.84 21.84 -0.52
C LYS A 88 -12.01 22.60 -1.53
N ASN A 89 -10.97 23.31 -1.07
CA ASN A 89 -10.09 24.07 -1.93
C ASN A 89 -9.02 23.16 -2.58
N LYS A 90 -9.21 22.81 -3.85
CA LYS A 90 -8.31 21.92 -4.61
C LYS A 90 -6.88 22.45 -4.80
N ASN A 91 -6.62 23.72 -4.49
CA ASN A 91 -5.27 24.30 -4.55
C ASN A 91 -4.27 23.68 -3.55
N VAL A 92 -4.72 22.80 -2.65
CA VAL A 92 -3.83 21.99 -1.80
C VAL A 92 -3.15 20.84 -2.55
N ALA A 93 -3.73 20.39 -3.67
CA ALA A 93 -3.21 19.24 -4.40
C ALA A 93 -1.87 19.53 -5.09
N PRO A 94 -1.68 20.63 -5.86
CA PRO A 94 -0.42 20.90 -6.54
C PRO A 94 0.84 20.85 -5.64
N PRO A 95 0.91 21.54 -4.48
CA PRO A 95 2.11 21.47 -3.64
C PRO A 95 2.34 20.07 -3.05
N TYR A 96 1.28 19.28 -2.84
CA TYR A 96 1.40 17.88 -2.43
C TYR A 96 2.00 17.02 -3.55
N LEU A 97 1.50 17.18 -4.78
CA LEU A 97 2.01 16.46 -5.95
C LEU A 97 3.49 16.78 -6.20
N ASP A 98 3.91 18.03 -5.99
CA ASP A 98 5.33 18.41 -6.10
C ASP A 98 6.21 17.68 -5.07
N VAL A 99 5.73 17.54 -3.83
CA VAL A 99 6.44 16.79 -2.78
C VAL A 99 6.47 15.30 -3.14
N LEU A 100 5.34 14.73 -3.56
CA LEU A 100 5.21 13.33 -3.94
C LEU A 100 6.15 12.97 -5.10
N LYS A 101 6.23 13.81 -6.14
CA LYS A 101 7.16 13.62 -7.25
C LYS A 101 8.63 13.66 -6.81
N ARG A 102 8.99 14.54 -5.85
CA ARG A 102 10.36 14.57 -5.29
C ARG A 102 10.69 13.31 -4.50
N GLU A 103 9.74 12.81 -3.71
CA GLU A 103 9.89 11.54 -2.99
C GLU A 103 10.03 10.38 -3.99
N MET A 104 9.14 10.31 -4.97
CA MET A 104 9.13 9.30 -6.02
C MET A 104 10.48 9.22 -6.74
N LYS A 105 11.04 10.38 -7.14
CA LYS A 105 12.36 10.45 -7.75
C LYS A 105 13.48 9.95 -6.84
N ARG A 106 13.38 10.16 -5.52
CA ARG A 106 14.37 9.64 -4.56
C ARG A 106 14.24 8.13 -4.40
N VAL A 107 13.01 7.64 -4.24
CA VAL A 107 12.74 6.20 -4.10
C VAL A 107 13.16 5.43 -5.36
N SER A 108 12.91 5.99 -6.55
CA SER A 108 13.27 5.32 -7.81
C SER A 108 14.78 5.10 -7.97
N LEU A 109 15.65 5.86 -7.28
CA LEU A 109 17.10 5.62 -7.31
C LEU A 109 17.50 4.29 -6.65
N GLY A 110 16.70 3.79 -5.71
CA GLY A 110 16.89 2.49 -5.06
C GLY A 110 16.22 1.32 -5.78
N VAL A 111 15.47 1.59 -6.87
CA VAL A 111 14.74 0.56 -7.62
C VAL A 111 15.38 0.39 -9.00
N SER A 112 16.01 -0.76 -9.21
CA SER A 112 16.62 -1.10 -10.50
C SER A 112 15.61 -1.12 -11.64
N LYS A 113 16.02 -0.64 -12.81
CA LYS A 113 15.21 -0.70 -14.05
C LYS A 113 14.93 -2.12 -14.52
N ASN A 114 15.63 -3.12 -13.98
CA ASN A 114 15.40 -4.53 -14.28
C ASN A 114 14.26 -5.13 -13.45
N ARG A 115 13.85 -4.48 -12.36
CA ARG A 115 12.71 -4.91 -11.54
C ARG A 115 11.45 -4.24 -12.08
N ARG A 116 10.61 -5.04 -12.74
CA ARG A 116 9.36 -4.56 -13.34
C ARG A 116 8.33 -4.23 -12.28
N VAL A 117 7.63 -3.10 -12.45
CA VAL A 117 6.38 -2.83 -11.74
C VAL A 117 5.32 -3.74 -12.34
N VAL A 118 4.75 -4.61 -11.51
CA VAL A 118 3.66 -5.52 -11.92
C VAL A 118 2.31 -5.08 -11.35
N GLN A 119 2.33 -4.19 -10.36
CA GLN A 119 1.13 -3.65 -9.74
C GLN A 119 1.36 -2.19 -9.36
N PHE A 120 0.35 -1.36 -9.59
CA PHE A 120 0.31 0.04 -9.22
C PHE A 120 -1.08 0.37 -8.69
N HIS A 121 -1.13 1.13 -7.59
CA HIS A 121 -2.39 1.54 -6.99
C HIS A 121 -2.33 2.94 -6.40
N TRP A 122 -3.36 3.74 -6.68
CA TRP A 122 -3.65 4.97 -5.95
C TRP A 122 -4.84 4.77 -5.02
N GLY A 123 -4.65 5.06 -3.75
CA GLY A 123 -5.73 5.05 -2.76
C GLY A 123 -5.58 6.17 -1.74
N GLY A 124 -6.37 6.11 -0.67
CA GLY A 124 -6.20 6.97 0.50
C GLY A 124 -7.47 7.70 0.88
N GLY A 125 -7.57 8.96 0.47
CA GLY A 125 -8.81 9.71 0.50
C GLY A 125 -9.62 9.41 -0.75
N THR A 126 -9.57 10.32 -1.71
CA THR A 126 -10.24 10.16 -2.99
C THR A 126 -9.24 10.51 -4.08
N PRO A 127 -8.55 9.53 -4.70
CA PRO A 127 -7.61 9.79 -5.79
C PRO A 127 -8.20 10.66 -6.91
N THR A 128 -9.48 10.46 -7.22
CA THR A 128 -10.26 11.28 -8.16
C THR A 128 -10.59 12.70 -7.68
N TYR A 129 -10.06 13.12 -6.52
CA TYR A 129 -10.00 14.51 -6.10
C TYR A 129 -9.16 15.35 -7.06
N LEU A 130 -8.09 14.75 -7.59
CA LEU A 130 -7.19 15.34 -8.56
C LEU A 130 -7.93 15.64 -9.88
N THR A 131 -7.49 16.67 -10.59
CA THR A 131 -8.00 16.93 -11.94
C THR A 131 -7.45 15.88 -12.93
N PRO A 132 -8.11 15.67 -14.09
CA PRO A 132 -7.58 14.78 -15.12
C PRO A 132 -6.15 15.10 -15.52
N GLU A 133 -5.80 16.38 -15.65
CA GLU A 133 -4.45 16.83 -16.02
C GLU A 133 -3.42 16.46 -14.95
N GLN A 134 -3.79 16.59 -13.67
CA GLN A 134 -2.93 16.19 -12.55
C GLN A 134 -2.73 14.67 -12.50
N ILE A 135 -3.77 13.90 -12.82
CA ILE A 135 -3.69 12.44 -12.92
C ILE A 135 -2.75 12.03 -14.06
N GLU A 136 -2.94 12.59 -15.25
CA GLU A 136 -2.08 12.31 -16.41
C GLU A 136 -0.62 12.66 -16.11
N ASP A 137 -0.37 13.84 -15.56
CA ASP A 137 0.95 14.33 -15.19
C ASP A 137 1.62 13.44 -14.12
N LEU A 138 0.92 13.09 -13.05
CA LEU A 138 1.47 12.23 -12.00
C LEU A 138 1.77 10.81 -12.51
N PHE A 139 0.86 10.24 -13.31
CA PHE A 139 1.05 8.90 -13.85
C PHE A 139 2.17 8.86 -14.91
N ALA A 140 2.25 9.86 -15.78
CA ALA A 140 3.36 10.01 -16.73
C ALA A 140 4.70 10.13 -16.00
N PHE A 141 4.77 10.97 -14.96
CA PHE A 141 5.98 11.10 -14.12
C PHE A 141 6.34 9.77 -13.45
N THR A 142 5.36 8.98 -13.03
CA THR A 142 5.59 7.64 -12.48
C THR A 142 6.22 6.70 -13.50
N LYS A 143 5.69 6.64 -14.73
CA LYS A 143 6.24 5.79 -15.80
C LYS A 143 7.63 6.23 -16.26
N GLU A 144 7.98 7.50 -16.11
CA GLU A 144 9.34 7.99 -16.39
C GLU A 144 10.37 7.41 -15.39
N HIS A 145 9.95 7.24 -14.13
CA HIS A 145 10.86 6.86 -13.04
C HIS A 145 10.86 5.35 -12.74
N PHE A 146 9.81 4.62 -13.11
CA PHE A 146 9.72 3.17 -12.90
C PHE A 146 9.41 2.41 -14.20
N HIS A 147 9.96 1.20 -14.31
CA HIS A 147 9.77 0.37 -15.48
C HIS A 147 8.55 -0.54 -15.31
N PHE A 148 7.44 -0.21 -15.96
CA PHE A 148 6.23 -1.03 -15.91
C PHE A 148 6.37 -2.29 -16.77
N ASP A 149 5.75 -3.36 -16.31
CA ASP A 149 5.45 -4.52 -17.12
C ASP A 149 4.27 -4.21 -18.07
N ALA A 150 4.18 -4.91 -19.20
CA ALA A 150 3.09 -4.71 -20.16
C ALA A 150 1.73 -5.13 -19.56
N ASP A 151 1.74 -6.15 -18.70
CA ASP A 151 0.55 -6.72 -18.07
C ASP A 151 0.35 -6.23 -16.63
N SER A 152 0.89 -5.04 -16.30
CA SER A 152 0.77 -4.46 -14.97
C SER A 152 -0.69 -4.25 -14.57
N GLU A 153 -1.06 -4.65 -13.35
CA GLU A 153 -2.32 -4.22 -12.74
C GLU A 153 -2.23 -2.74 -12.35
N ILE A 154 -3.17 -1.92 -12.81
CA ILE A 154 -3.22 -0.48 -12.53
C ILE A 154 -4.59 -0.17 -11.93
N GLY A 155 -4.63 0.10 -10.62
CA GLY A 155 -5.84 0.38 -9.86
C GLY A 155 -5.90 1.81 -9.31
N ILE A 156 -7.13 2.28 -9.12
CA ILE A 156 -7.45 3.57 -8.48
C ILE A 156 -8.77 3.41 -7.70
N GLU A 157 -8.85 3.98 -6.51
CA GLU A 157 -10.08 4.10 -5.71
C GLU A 157 -11.04 5.21 -6.21
#